data_AF-A0A7G8J435-F1
#
_entry.id   AF-A0A7G8J435-F1
#
_cell.length_a   1.000
_cell.length_b   1.000
_cell.length_c   1.000
_cell.angle_alpha   90.00
_cell.angle_beta   90.00
_cell.angle_gamma   90.00
#
_symmetry.space_group_name_H-M   'P 1'
#
loop_
_entity.id
_entity.type
_entity.pdbx_description
1 polymer ?
#
loop_
_entity_poly.entity_id
_entity_poly.type
_entity_poly.pdbx_seq_one_letter_code
_entity_poly.pdbx_strand_id
1 'polypeptide(L)'
;MLVSKRSKVLTALLALCSGLGAPAVFAEELYVLDTTCSTPTSPNFSCQVKAIDVDDTTEYRHRFGSRTVSYRVMEDPYVRIEGQAYQGAPWTSVKNASINFKKEELCFNSKAFCVNNPTFLADVLTQGGQAIQGRTRLGMAFAGNGRVDVTCFDNGCDRLMEAIQK
;
A
#
# COMPACT_ATOMS: atom_id res chain seq x y z
N MET A 1 -13.26 -62.56 -25.05
CA MET A 1 -14.64 -62.48 -24.52
C MET A 1 -14.52 -62.27 -23.01
N LEU A 2 -14.56 -61.04 -22.50
CA LEU A 2 -15.70 -60.21 -22.11
C LEU A 2 -16.06 -60.38 -20.61
N VAL A 3 -16.13 -59.22 -19.91
CA VAL A 3 -16.72 -58.97 -18.58
C VAL A 3 -15.76 -59.25 -17.39
N SER A 4 -15.52 -58.38 -16.40
CA SER A 4 -16.20 -57.16 -15.93
C SER A 4 -15.21 -56.25 -15.19
N LYS A 5 -15.22 -54.94 -15.50
CA LYS A 5 -14.64 -53.88 -14.66
C LYS A 5 -15.41 -53.84 -13.34
N ARG A 6 -14.81 -54.24 -12.21
CA ARG A 6 -15.35 -53.97 -10.87
C ARG A 6 -14.40 -53.10 -10.07
N SER A 7 -14.84 -51.84 -9.93
CA SER A 7 -14.72 -50.98 -8.75
C SER A 7 -13.40 -50.95 -7.99
N LYS A 8 -12.52 -50.02 -8.37
CA LYS A 8 -11.58 -49.36 -7.45
C LYS A 8 -11.68 -47.83 -7.51
N VAL A 9 -12.87 -47.29 -7.75
CA VAL A 9 -13.08 -45.83 -7.88
C VAL A 9 -13.69 -45.22 -6.62
N LEU A 10 -14.30 -46.00 -5.71
CA LEU A 10 -15.06 -45.43 -4.60
C LEU A 10 -14.30 -45.12 -3.30
N THR A 11 -12.99 -45.42 -3.21
CA THR A 11 -12.21 -45.20 -1.97
C THR A 11 -11.11 -44.14 -2.11
N ALA A 12 -11.09 -43.39 -3.21
CA ALA A 12 -10.16 -42.27 -3.41
C ALA A 12 -10.86 -40.89 -3.38
N LEU A 13 -12.19 -40.84 -3.36
CA LEU A 13 -12.97 -39.59 -3.48
C LEU A 13 -13.36 -38.94 -2.13
N LEU A 14 -13.07 -39.57 -0.99
CA LEU A 14 -13.40 -39.02 0.34
C LEU A 14 -12.22 -38.32 1.04
N ALA A 15 -11.02 -38.28 0.44
CA ALA A 15 -9.84 -37.61 1.00
C ALA A 15 -9.55 -36.23 0.38
N LEU A 16 -10.36 -35.77 -0.59
CA LEU A 16 -10.17 -34.49 -1.30
C LEU A 16 -11.04 -33.34 -0.75
N CYS A 17 -11.82 -33.58 0.31
CA CYS A 17 -12.70 -32.56 0.92
C CYS A 17 -12.24 -32.06 2.29
N SER A 18 -11.07 -32.49 2.77
CA SER A 18 -10.47 -31.96 3.99
C SER A 18 -9.71 -30.67 3.69
N GLY A 19 -10.48 -29.58 3.57
CA GLY A 19 -10.05 -28.23 3.89
C GLY A 19 -8.77 -27.73 3.23
N LEU A 20 -8.87 -27.29 1.98
CA LEU A 20 -8.22 -26.03 1.58
C LEU A 20 -8.91 -24.91 2.37
N GLY A 21 -8.66 -24.84 3.67
CA GLY A 21 -8.80 -23.58 4.38
C GLY A 21 -7.80 -22.65 3.70
N ALA A 22 -8.29 -21.63 3.00
CA ALA A 22 -7.44 -20.53 2.61
C ALA A 22 -6.64 -20.12 3.87
N PRO A 23 -5.33 -19.85 3.75
CA PRO A 23 -4.55 -19.43 4.90
C PRO A 23 -5.31 -18.31 5.61
N ALA A 24 -5.44 -18.43 6.93
CA ALA A 24 -6.08 -17.40 7.71
C ALA A 24 -5.29 -16.12 7.49
N VAL A 25 -5.91 -15.12 6.86
CA VAL A 25 -5.33 -13.79 6.71
C VAL A 25 -5.25 -13.20 8.12
N PHE A 26 -4.04 -13.13 8.66
CA PHE A 26 -3.80 -12.49 9.94
C PHE A 26 -3.75 -10.99 9.67
N ALA A 27 -4.78 -10.30 10.17
CA ALA A 27 -4.87 -8.86 10.12
C ALA A 27 -4.68 -8.31 11.53
N GLU A 28 -3.55 -7.66 11.80
CA GLU A 28 -3.24 -7.01 13.08
C GLU A 28 -3.36 -5.49 12.94
N GLU A 29 -4.12 -4.83 13.81
CA GLU A 29 -4.18 -3.37 13.83
C GLU A 29 -2.92 -2.81 14.49
N LEU A 30 -2.15 -2.04 13.71
CA LEU A 30 -0.92 -1.40 14.20
C LEU A 30 -1.22 -0.10 14.92
N TYR A 31 -2.05 0.75 14.31
CA TYR A 31 -2.54 1.99 14.93
C TYR A 31 -3.77 2.57 14.23
N VAL A 32 -4.49 3.44 14.95
CA VAL A 32 -5.50 4.33 14.40
C VAL A 32 -5.10 5.77 14.66
N LEU A 33 -5.27 6.62 13.65
CA LEU A 33 -4.93 8.02 13.68
C LEU A 33 -6.06 8.85 13.08
N ASP A 34 -6.65 9.74 13.87
CA ASP A 34 -7.52 10.80 13.35
C ASP A 34 -6.64 11.97 12.88
N THR A 35 -6.79 12.37 11.62
CA THR A 35 -5.89 13.30 10.95
C THR A 35 -6.58 14.09 9.83
N THR A 36 -5.79 14.83 9.05
CA THR A 36 -6.21 15.54 7.85
C THR A 36 -5.69 14.85 6.60
N CYS A 37 -6.55 14.83 5.59
CA CYS A 37 -6.23 14.40 4.24
C CYS A 37 -6.52 15.54 3.27
N SER A 38 -5.94 15.46 2.07
CA SER A 38 -6.20 16.43 1.02
C SER A 38 -6.22 15.78 -0.37
N THR A 39 -6.95 16.42 -1.26
CA THR A 39 -6.96 16.16 -2.70
C THR A 39 -6.85 17.49 -3.44
N PRO A 40 -6.56 17.52 -4.74
CA PRO A 40 -6.45 18.77 -5.49
C PRO A 40 -7.72 19.64 -5.43
N THR A 41 -8.89 19.01 -5.32
CA THR A 41 -10.20 19.70 -5.30
C THR A 41 -10.77 19.90 -3.90
N SER A 42 -10.17 19.29 -2.87
CA SER A 42 -10.64 19.40 -1.48
C SER A 42 -9.43 19.38 -0.54
N PRO A 43 -8.91 20.55 -0.16
CA PRO A 43 -7.84 20.64 0.81
C PRO A 43 -8.36 20.42 2.24
N ASN A 44 -7.55 19.78 3.09
CA ASN A 44 -7.70 19.73 4.55
C ASN A 44 -9.05 19.22 5.07
N PHE A 45 -9.50 18.05 4.61
CA PHE A 45 -10.67 17.38 5.20
C PHE A 45 -10.25 16.37 6.27
N SER A 46 -11.12 16.17 7.26
CA SER A 46 -10.90 15.16 8.30
C SER A 46 -10.93 13.76 7.70
N CYS A 47 -9.97 12.93 8.08
CA CYS A 47 -9.90 11.52 7.74
C CYS A 47 -9.34 10.72 8.92
N GLN A 48 -9.70 9.45 8.97
CA GLN A 48 -9.13 8.50 9.90
C GLN A 48 -8.26 7.52 9.13
N VAL A 49 -7.04 7.28 9.59
CA VAL A 49 -6.14 6.28 9.07
C VAL A 49 -6.13 5.10 10.03
N LYS A 50 -6.36 3.91 9.49
CA LYS A 50 -6.11 2.65 10.19
C LYS A 50 -4.97 1.93 9.49
N ALA A 51 -3.86 1.73 10.17
CA ALA A 51 -2.75 0.92 9.71
C ALA A 51 -2.93 -0.52 10.20
N ILE A 52 -2.83 -1.48 9.28
CA ILE A 52 -3.09 -2.89 9.54
C ILE A 52 -1.96 -3.70 8.89
N ASP A 53 -1.34 -4.57 9.65
CA ASP A 53 -0.45 -5.59 9.11
C ASP A 53 -1.30 -6.74 8.56
N VAL A 54 -1.11 -7.07 7.28
CA VAL A 54 -1.89 -8.08 6.56
C VAL A 54 -0.94 -8.88 5.67
N ASP A 55 -0.68 -10.13 6.07
CA ASP A 55 0.22 -11.07 5.40
C ASP A 55 1.64 -10.49 5.20
N ASP A 56 2.01 -10.15 3.96
CA ASP A 56 3.31 -9.56 3.58
C ASP A 56 3.23 -8.05 3.30
N THR A 57 2.13 -7.42 3.72
CA THR A 57 1.84 -6.02 3.43
C THR A 57 1.39 -5.25 4.67
N THR A 58 1.70 -3.95 4.69
CA THR A 58 1.05 -3.02 5.61
C THR A 58 0.01 -2.21 4.85
N GLU A 59 -1.27 -2.35 5.23
CA GLU A 59 -2.40 -1.62 4.67
C GLU A 59 -2.72 -0.37 5.49
N TYR A 60 -2.85 0.77 4.82
CA TYR A 60 -3.30 2.04 5.36
C TYR A 60 -4.67 2.36 4.80
N ARG A 61 -5.71 2.16 5.60
CA ARG A 61 -7.11 2.41 5.23
C ARG A 61 -7.53 3.81 5.68
N HIS A 62 -7.80 4.69 4.72
CA HIS A 62 -8.16 6.08 4.93
C HIS A 62 -9.67 6.24 4.81
N ARG A 63 -10.36 6.48 5.92
CA ARG A 63 -11.81 6.69 5.96
C ARG A 63 -12.12 8.18 6.06
N PHE A 64 -13.00 8.67 5.20
CA PHE A 64 -13.52 10.04 5.24
C PHE A 64 -14.99 10.05 4.79
N GLY A 65 -15.88 10.49 5.69
CA GLY A 65 -17.32 10.26 5.52
C GLY A 65 -17.64 8.77 5.40
N SER A 66 -18.34 8.38 4.33
CA SER A 66 -18.66 6.98 3.99
C SER A 66 -17.64 6.33 3.05
N ARG A 67 -16.61 7.07 2.62
CA ARG A 67 -15.62 6.58 1.65
C ARG A 67 -14.40 6.01 2.37
N THR A 68 -13.81 5.00 1.76
CA THR A 68 -12.52 4.45 2.17
C THR A 68 -11.62 4.37 0.95
N VAL A 69 -10.40 4.90 1.08
CA VAL A 69 -9.31 4.70 0.12
C VAL A 69 -8.19 3.99 0.86
N SER A 70 -7.67 2.92 0.28
CA SER A 70 -6.61 2.14 0.92
C SER A 70 -5.33 2.24 0.11
N TYR A 71 -4.20 2.26 0.82
CA TYR A 71 -2.89 2.05 0.23
C TYR A 71 -2.24 0.87 0.94
N ARG A 72 -1.44 0.08 0.23
CA ARG A 72 -0.62 -0.96 0.86
C ARG A 72 0.83 -0.82 0.44
N VAL A 73 1.71 -1.06 1.39
CA VAL A 73 3.15 -1.11 1.19
C VAL A 73 3.57 -2.58 1.25
N MET A 74 4.29 -3.02 0.22
CA MET A 74 4.96 -4.33 0.18
C MET A 74 6.46 -4.06 0.18
N GLU A 75 7.22 -4.75 1.02
CA GLU A 75 8.67 -4.56 1.12
C GLU A 75 9.47 -5.70 0.48
N ASP A 76 8.93 -6.93 0.47
CA ASP A 76 9.56 -8.10 -0.13
C ASP A 76 8.94 -8.42 -1.52
N PRO A 77 9.75 -8.77 -2.54
CA PRO A 77 11.21 -8.71 -2.59
C PRO A 77 11.77 -7.32 -2.89
N TYR A 78 10.91 -6.31 -2.99
CA TYR A 78 11.26 -4.91 -3.18
C TYR A 78 10.07 -4.02 -2.83
N VAL A 79 10.37 -2.77 -2.48
CA VAL A 79 9.34 -1.77 -2.14
C VAL A 79 8.39 -1.53 -3.32
N ARG A 80 7.09 -1.75 -3.07
CA ARG A 80 5.98 -1.40 -3.95
C ARG A 80 4.89 -0.74 -3.14
N ILE A 81 4.19 0.20 -3.77
CA ILE A 81 3.00 0.80 -3.18
C ILE A 81 1.83 0.62 -4.14
N GLU A 82 0.71 0.15 -3.62
CA GLU A 82 -0.53 0.01 -4.38
C GLU A 82 -1.67 0.75 -3.72
N GLY A 83 -2.56 1.32 -4.53
CA GLY A 83 -3.77 2.01 -4.10
C GLY A 83 -5.01 1.22 -4.51
N GLN A 84 -6.02 1.28 -3.65
CA GLN A 84 -7.37 0.78 -3.86
C GLN A 84 -8.36 1.93 -3.63
N ALA A 85 -9.13 2.27 -4.67
CA ALA A 85 -10.01 3.44 -4.66
C ALA A 85 -11.24 3.29 -3.75
N TYR A 86 -11.70 2.06 -3.53
CA TYR A 86 -12.78 1.69 -2.61
C TYR A 86 -12.70 0.20 -2.27
N GLN A 87 -13.35 -0.22 -1.19
CA GLN A 87 -13.33 -1.62 -0.77
C GLN A 87 -13.85 -2.54 -1.89
N GLY A 88 -13.02 -3.49 -2.32
CA GLY A 88 -13.34 -4.43 -3.40
C GLY A 88 -12.89 -3.98 -4.80
N ALA A 89 -12.42 -2.74 -4.96
CA ALA A 89 -11.72 -2.33 -6.18
C ALA A 89 -10.39 -3.11 -6.32
N PRO A 90 -9.88 -3.32 -7.54
CA PRO A 90 -8.56 -3.92 -7.72
C PRO A 90 -7.48 -3.01 -7.13
N TRP A 91 -6.43 -3.62 -6.60
CA TRP A 91 -5.20 -2.93 -6.23
C TRP A 91 -4.45 -2.51 -7.49
N THR A 92 -3.93 -1.28 -7.50
CA THR A 92 -3.21 -0.72 -8.63
C THR A 92 -1.92 -0.05 -8.17
N SER A 93 -0.81 -0.28 -8.88
CA SER A 93 0.45 0.36 -8.52
C SER A 93 0.34 1.88 -8.60
N VAL A 94 0.82 2.55 -7.55
CA VAL A 94 0.92 4.01 -7.57
C VAL A 94 2.04 4.43 -8.51
N LYS A 95 1.86 5.55 -9.21
CA LYS A 95 2.84 6.07 -10.17
C LYS A 95 4.00 6.79 -9.49
N ASN A 96 3.70 7.48 -8.40
CA ASN A 96 4.70 8.16 -7.57
C ASN A 96 4.17 8.35 -6.15
N ALA A 97 5.09 8.54 -5.22
CA ALA A 97 4.81 8.93 -3.84
C ALA A 97 5.82 9.99 -3.39
N SER A 98 5.41 10.89 -2.50
CA SER A 98 6.32 11.88 -1.92
C SER A 98 6.00 12.15 -0.47
N ILE A 99 7.05 12.31 0.34
CA ILE A 99 6.96 12.69 1.74
C ILE A 99 7.50 14.10 1.90
N ASN A 100 6.76 14.94 2.63
CA ASN A 100 7.25 16.19 3.19
C ASN A 100 7.34 16.04 4.71
N PHE A 101 8.54 15.81 5.22
CA PHE A 101 8.76 15.56 6.65
C PHE A 101 8.40 16.77 7.52
N LYS A 102 8.55 18.00 7.01
CA LYS A 102 8.19 19.22 7.75
C LYS A 102 6.68 19.40 7.94
N LYS A 103 5.89 18.89 6.99
CA LYS A 103 4.43 18.94 7.04
C LYS A 103 3.81 17.64 7.55
N GLU A 104 4.65 16.65 7.83
CA GLU A 104 4.25 15.29 8.16
C GLU A 104 3.31 14.68 7.10
N GLU A 105 3.50 15.05 5.82
CA GLU A 105 2.58 14.77 4.73
C GLU A 105 3.15 13.70 3.80
N LEU A 106 2.35 12.67 3.50
CA LEU A 106 2.58 11.67 2.46
C LEU A 106 1.57 11.87 1.34
N CYS A 107 2.03 11.97 0.11
CA CYS A 107 1.20 12.13 -1.08
C CYS A 107 1.44 11.01 -2.08
N PHE A 108 0.38 10.61 -2.78
CA PHE A 108 0.42 9.61 -3.84
C PHE A 108 -0.05 10.21 -5.17
N ASN A 109 0.43 9.64 -6.28
CA ASN A 109 -0.03 9.92 -7.65
C ASN A 109 -0.09 11.43 -7.95
N SER A 110 1.04 12.12 -7.80
CA SER A 110 1.16 13.55 -8.07
C SER A 110 0.21 14.41 -7.22
N LYS A 111 0.07 14.06 -5.94
CA LYS A 111 -0.84 14.72 -4.96
C LYS A 111 -2.32 14.53 -5.26
N ALA A 112 -2.70 13.50 -6.01
CA ALA A 112 -4.11 13.13 -6.17
C ALA A 112 -4.76 12.80 -4.82
N PHE A 113 -3.97 12.28 -3.88
CA PHE A 113 -4.36 12.09 -2.49
C PHE A 113 -3.14 12.30 -1.59
N CYS A 114 -3.32 13.05 -0.51
CA CYS A 114 -2.31 13.24 0.53
C CYS A 114 -2.93 13.01 1.91
N VAL A 115 -2.09 12.61 2.86
CA VAL A 115 -2.45 12.36 4.25
C VAL A 115 -1.36 12.89 5.17
N ASN A 116 -1.75 13.54 6.27
CA ASN A 116 -0.85 13.82 7.37
C ASN A 116 -0.73 12.57 8.25
N ASN A 117 0.44 11.96 8.31
CA ASN A 117 0.65 10.69 9.02
C ASN A 117 1.97 10.70 9.79
N PRO A 118 2.07 11.46 10.90
CA PRO A 118 3.30 11.57 11.68
C PRO A 118 3.85 10.21 12.13
N THR A 119 2.98 9.26 12.49
CA THR A 119 3.39 7.92 12.95
C THR A 119 4.18 7.20 11.86
N PHE A 120 3.62 7.08 10.64
CA PHE A 120 4.32 6.46 9.52
C PHE A 120 5.64 7.18 9.19
N LEU A 121 5.65 8.51 9.24
CA LEU A 121 6.83 9.29 8.86
C LEU A 121 7.94 9.19 9.90
N ALA A 122 7.60 9.05 11.18
CA ALA A 122 8.57 8.77 12.25
C ALA A 122 9.26 7.41 12.02
N ASP A 123 8.51 6.39 11.57
CA ASP A 123 9.07 5.08 11.22
C ASP A 123 10.02 5.19 10.03
N VAL A 124 9.62 5.90 8.96
CA VAL A 124 10.48 6.16 7.79
C VAL A 124 11.78 6.86 8.18
N LEU A 125 11.73 7.85 9.07
CA LEU A 125 12.93 8.54 9.57
C LEU A 125 13.84 7.62 10.38
N THR A 126 13.24 6.74 11.18
CA THR A 126 13.97 5.80 12.05
C THR A 126 14.65 4.70 11.24
N GLN A 127 13.95 4.15 10.24
CA GLN A 127 14.43 3.03 9.44
C GLN A 127 15.28 3.46 8.23
N GLY A 128 15.07 4.67 7.72
CA GLY A 128 15.71 5.18 6.51
C GLY A 128 17.21 5.41 6.55
N GLY A 129 17.82 5.30 7.74
CA GLY A 129 19.25 5.44 7.94
C GLY A 129 19.82 6.78 7.46
N GLN A 130 21.12 6.78 7.16
CA GLN A 130 21.88 8.00 6.81
C GLN A 130 21.37 8.71 5.54
N ALA A 131 20.68 8.00 4.64
CA ALA A 131 20.17 8.60 3.40
C ALA A 131 19.00 9.58 3.65
N ILE A 132 18.18 9.29 4.67
CA ILE A 132 16.96 10.04 5.01
C ILE A 132 17.21 11.03 6.16
N GLN A 133 18.18 10.78 7.03
CA GLN A 133 18.50 11.68 8.15
C GLN A 133 18.80 13.12 7.68
N GLY A 134 18.13 14.10 8.31
CA GLY A 134 18.26 15.52 8.00
C GLY A 134 17.54 15.96 6.71
N ARG A 135 16.93 15.03 5.95
CA ARG A 135 16.16 15.37 4.75
C ARG A 135 14.83 15.99 5.12
N THR A 136 14.38 16.89 4.26
CA THR A 136 13.08 17.57 4.42
C THR A 136 12.03 17.02 3.49
N ARG A 137 12.47 16.41 2.37
CA ARG A 137 11.60 15.81 1.38
C ARG A 137 12.23 14.55 0.79
N LEU A 138 11.38 13.57 0.54
CA LEU A 138 11.68 12.33 -0.17
C LEU A 138 10.61 12.14 -1.25
N GLY A 139 10.98 11.55 -2.38
CA GLY A 139 10.02 11.14 -3.38
C GLY A 139 10.49 9.94 -4.17
N MET A 140 9.52 9.22 -4.72
CA MET A 140 9.73 8.00 -5.48
C MET A 140 8.83 8.02 -6.72
N ALA A 141 9.38 7.65 -7.86
CA ALA A 141 8.62 7.29 -9.05
C ALA A 141 8.69 5.78 -9.25
N PHE A 142 7.58 5.17 -9.68
CA PHE A 142 7.48 3.74 -9.89
C PHE A 142 7.37 3.41 -11.38
N ALA A 143 8.09 2.38 -11.81
CA ALA A 143 8.00 1.83 -13.16
C ALA A 143 6.66 1.12 -13.40
N GLY A 144 6.35 0.77 -14.65
CA GLY A 144 5.11 0.08 -15.02
C GLY A 144 4.90 -1.28 -14.35
N ASN A 145 5.94 -1.89 -13.78
CA ASN A 145 5.87 -3.12 -12.99
C ASN A 145 5.74 -2.88 -11.47
N GLY A 146 5.56 -1.63 -11.04
CA GLY A 146 5.39 -1.22 -9.65
C GLY A 146 6.68 -1.10 -8.84
N ARG A 147 7.85 -1.38 -9.42
CA ARG A 147 9.15 -1.18 -8.76
C ARG A 147 9.52 0.28 -8.67
N VAL A 148 10.24 0.68 -7.62
CA VAL A 148 10.89 1.99 -7.58
C VAL A 148 11.85 2.12 -8.76
N ASP A 149 11.65 3.15 -9.58
CA ASP A 149 12.48 3.49 -10.74
C ASP A 149 13.45 4.62 -10.38
N VAL A 150 12.94 5.66 -9.70
CA VAL A 150 13.72 6.82 -9.29
C VAL A 150 13.38 7.20 -7.86
N THR A 151 14.40 7.57 -7.09
CA THR A 151 14.26 8.22 -5.77
C THR A 151 14.86 9.63 -5.84
N CYS A 152 14.22 10.59 -5.20
CA CYS A 152 14.68 11.97 -5.10
C CYS A 152 14.72 12.43 -3.64
N PHE A 153 15.54 13.44 -3.37
CA PHE A 153 15.64 14.07 -2.06
C PHE A 153 15.60 15.60 -2.20
N ASP A 154 14.96 16.25 -1.23
CA ASP A 154 14.90 17.72 -1.10
C ASP A 154 14.56 18.40 -2.44
N ASN A 155 15.36 19.37 -2.89
CA ASN A 155 15.15 20.11 -4.15
C ASN A 155 15.23 19.21 -5.40
N GLY A 156 15.87 18.04 -5.30
CA GLY A 156 15.88 17.06 -6.39
C GLY A 156 14.48 16.53 -6.70
N CYS A 157 13.57 16.56 -5.71
CA CYS A 157 12.20 16.15 -5.93
C CYS A 157 11.39 17.14 -6.76
N ASP A 158 11.70 18.43 -6.75
CA ASP A 158 10.98 19.37 -7.62
C ASP A 158 11.24 19.05 -9.09
N ARG A 159 12.50 18.80 -9.44
CA ARG A 159 12.90 18.40 -10.81
C ARG A 159 12.27 17.07 -11.24
N LEU A 160 12.24 16.08 -10.34
CA LEU A 160 11.60 14.80 -10.64
C LEU A 160 10.11 15.00 -10.90
N MET A 161 9.41 15.74 -10.03
CA MET A 161 7.97 15.96 -10.15
C MET A 161 7.62 16.72 -11.44
N GLU A 162 8.41 17.73 -11.83
CA GLU A 162 8.27 18.42 -13.12
C GLU A 162 8.41 17.48 -14.33
N ALA A 163 9.31 16.49 -14.23
CA ALA A 163 9.54 15.54 -15.31
C ALA A 163 8.41 14.51 -15.45
N ILE A 164 7.79 14.08 -14.34
CA ILE A 164 6.75 13.03 -14.33
C ILE A 164 5.31 13.56 -14.33
N GLN A 165 5.12 14.88 -14.22
CA GLN A 165 3.80 15.52 -14.35
C GLN A 165 3.37 15.76 -15.81
N LYS A 166 4.28 15.55 -16.77
CA LYS A 166 3.99 15.55 -18.21
C LYS A 166 3.36 14.22 -18.64
#